data_AF-A0A8X6M308-F1
#
_entry.id   AF-A0A8X6M308-F1
#
_cell.length_a   1.000
_cell.length_b   1.000
_cell.length_c   1.000
_cell.angle_alpha   90.00
_cell.angle_beta   90.00
_cell.angle_gamma   90.00
#
_symmetry.space_group_name_H-M   'P 1'
#
loop_
_entity.id
_entity.type
_entity.pdbx_description
1 polymer ?
#
loop_
_entity_poly.entity_id
_entity_poly.type
_entity_poly.pdbx_seq_one_letter_code
_entity_poly.pdbx_strand_id
1 'polypeptide(L)'
;YQSRTHTAITYDPEVHHVSVQISDDRLDNQVGCLWELDSIGIRATQIKSKPVQGKEILAEFSKTYQTEKNRRVMSLPWKPTASTLPTNMANQEKSSDTLQKRLTSNDVWKKIYEKGMLNYIEQEHIEVWQLETSNENKIYYLPHRAVKKAKLN
;
A
#
# COMPACT_ATOMS: atom_id res chain seq x y z
N TYR A 1 -39.59 1.22 2.32
CA TYR A 1 -39.96 2.61 2.66
C TYR A 1 -39.55 2.86 4.10
N GLN A 2 -38.44 3.56 4.33
CA GLN A 2 -38.00 3.95 5.67
C GLN A 2 -37.83 5.47 5.70
N SER A 3 -38.53 6.08 6.65
CA SER A 3 -38.75 7.51 6.80
C SER A 3 -37.47 8.25 7.20
N ARG A 4 -37.18 9.36 6.52
CA ARG A 4 -36.13 10.32 6.90
C ARG A 4 -36.63 11.20 8.05
N THR A 5 -35.86 11.28 9.12
CA THR A 5 -36.07 12.25 10.21
C THR A 5 -35.62 13.64 9.75
N HIS A 6 -36.51 14.63 9.86
CA HIS A 6 -36.22 16.04 9.60
C HIS A 6 -35.55 16.64 10.85
N THR A 7 -34.31 17.10 10.73
CA THR A 7 -33.71 17.99 11.74
C THR A 7 -34.12 19.42 11.38
N ALA A 8 -34.91 20.05 12.24
CA ALA A 8 -35.28 21.46 12.08
C ALA A 8 -34.04 22.34 12.36
N ILE A 9 -33.61 23.08 11.35
CA ILE A 9 -32.52 24.06 11.46
C ILE A 9 -33.18 25.38 11.88
N THR A 10 -32.90 25.82 13.10
CA THR A 10 -33.33 27.12 13.61
C THR A 10 -32.64 28.23 12.82
N TYR A 11 -33.42 29.18 12.31
CA TYR A 11 -32.98 30.25 11.41
C TYR A 11 -32.25 31.34 12.21
N ASP A 12 -30.95 31.50 12.00
CA ASP A 12 -30.16 32.62 12.50
C ASP A 12 -30.10 33.69 11.38
N PRO A 13 -30.68 34.89 11.57
CA PRO A 13 -30.84 35.89 10.51
C PRO A 13 -29.55 36.59 10.08
N GLU A 14 -28.39 36.32 10.71
CA GLU A 14 -27.10 36.94 10.35
C GLU A 14 -26.15 36.04 9.55
N VAL A 15 -26.54 34.81 9.20
CA VAL A 15 -25.71 33.94 8.36
C VAL A 15 -25.98 34.21 6.89
N HIS A 16 -25.11 34.99 6.26
CA HIS A 16 -25.04 35.06 4.80
C HIS A 16 -24.57 33.71 4.23
N HIS A 17 -25.53 32.85 3.88
CA HIS A 17 -25.28 31.63 3.14
C HIS A 17 -24.89 31.98 1.70
N VAL A 18 -23.58 32.00 1.43
CA VAL A 18 -23.06 31.99 0.07
C VAL A 18 -23.18 30.57 -0.45
N SER A 19 -24.31 30.25 -1.09
CA SER A 19 -24.43 29.02 -1.87
C SER A 19 -23.74 29.22 -3.21
N VAL A 20 -22.50 28.74 -3.33
CA VAL A 20 -21.83 28.65 -4.63
C VAL A 20 -22.43 27.45 -5.36
N GLN A 21 -23.33 27.71 -6.30
CA GLN A 21 -23.76 26.71 -7.28
C GLN A 21 -22.61 26.53 -8.26
N ILE A 22 -21.70 25.60 -7.96
CA ILE A 22 -20.62 25.25 -8.89
C ILE A 22 -21.26 24.35 -9.95
N SER A 23 -21.42 24.87 -11.16
CA SER A 23 -21.75 24.06 -12.33
C SER A 23 -20.68 22.96 -12.47
N ASP A 24 -21.11 21.71 -12.36
CA ASP A 24 -20.31 20.48 -12.32
C ASP A 24 -19.27 20.44 -13.45
N ASP A 25 -19.68 20.89 -14.64
CA ASP A 25 -18.87 20.90 -15.87
C ASP A 25 -17.50 21.58 -15.74
N ARG A 26 -17.39 22.63 -14.90
CA ARG A 26 -16.11 23.36 -14.76
C ARG A 26 -15.14 22.63 -13.84
N LEU A 27 -15.65 21.99 -12.79
CA LEU A 27 -14.84 21.14 -11.90
C LEU A 27 -14.45 19.86 -12.60
N ASP A 28 -15.37 19.24 -13.33
CA ASP A 28 -15.09 18.04 -14.12
C ASP A 28 -14.02 18.28 -15.18
N ASN A 29 -14.07 19.42 -15.87
CA ASN A 29 -12.98 19.81 -16.78
C ASN A 29 -11.66 20.05 -16.05
N GLN A 30 -11.68 20.66 -14.85
CA GLN A 30 -10.46 20.89 -14.07
C GLN A 30 -9.86 19.58 -13.52
N VAL A 31 -10.70 18.64 -13.10
CA VAL A 31 -10.30 17.30 -12.67
C VAL A 31 -9.79 16.51 -13.87
N GLY A 32 -10.47 16.58 -15.01
CA GLY A 32 -10.04 16.00 -16.28
C GLY A 32 -8.66 16.48 -16.68
N CYS A 33 -8.44 17.80 -16.70
CA CYS A 33 -7.12 18.39 -16.97
C CYS A 33 -6.05 17.95 -15.97
N LEU A 34 -6.39 17.66 -14.72
CA LEU A 34 -5.46 17.12 -13.71
C LEU A 34 -5.03 15.67 -14.01
N TRP A 35 -5.87 14.92 -14.72
CA TRP A 35 -5.61 13.54 -15.14
C TRP A 35 -5.10 13.43 -16.58
N GLU A 36 -5.08 14.52 -17.34
CA GLU A 36 -4.41 14.57 -18.64
C GLU A 36 -2.90 14.36 -18.48
N LEU A 37 -2.31 13.49 -19.29
CA LEU A 37 -0.89 13.14 -19.20
C LEU A 37 0.05 14.35 -19.34
N ASP A 38 -0.42 15.38 -20.04
CA ASP A 38 0.32 16.63 -20.23
C ASP A 38 0.43 17.47 -18.94
N SER A 39 -0.55 17.43 -18.03
CA SER A 39 -0.47 18.14 -16.74
C SER A 39 0.43 17.44 -15.73
N ILE A 40 0.62 16.12 -15.87
CA ILE A 40 1.63 15.33 -15.15
C ILE A 40 3.03 15.49 -15.81
N GLY A 41 3.12 16.23 -16.91
CA GLY A 41 4.35 16.51 -17.63
C GLY A 41 4.87 15.35 -18.49
N ILE A 42 4.05 14.32 -18.72
CA ILE A 42 4.36 13.16 -19.56
C ILE A 42 3.93 13.47 -20.99
N ARG A 43 4.81 14.15 -21.74
CA ARG A 43 4.55 14.48 -23.15
C ARG A 43 4.78 13.24 -24.02
N ALA A 44 4.00 13.05 -25.08
CA ALA A 44 4.19 11.93 -26.03
C ALA A 44 5.63 11.87 -26.61
N THR A 45 6.31 13.01 -26.70
CA THR A 45 7.71 13.12 -27.14
C THR A 45 8.74 12.64 -26.11
N GLN A 46 8.33 12.46 -24.84
CA GLN A 46 9.15 11.87 -23.78
C GLN A 46 9.02 10.35 -23.68
N ILE A 47 8.20 9.72 -24.51
CA ILE A 47 8.20 8.27 -24.70
C ILE A 47 9.50 7.92 -25.44
N LYS A 48 10.62 8.03 -24.73
CA LYS A 48 11.90 7.48 -25.17
C LYS A 48 11.65 6.00 -25.37
N SER A 49 11.91 5.49 -26.58
CA SER A 49 11.97 4.05 -26.81
C SER A 49 12.79 3.45 -25.69
N LYS A 50 12.17 2.58 -24.87
CA LYS A 50 12.91 1.89 -23.81
C LYS A 50 14.16 1.28 -24.44
N PRO A 51 15.34 1.40 -23.80
CA PRO A 51 16.54 0.73 -24.29
C PRO A 51 16.24 -0.76 -24.49
N VAL A 52 16.92 -1.42 -25.42
CA VAL A 52 16.66 -2.84 -25.80
C VAL A 52 16.55 -3.74 -24.56
N GLN A 53 17.43 -3.54 -23.58
CA GLN A 53 17.42 -4.21 -22.27
C GLN A 53 16.11 -4.04 -21.49
N GLY A 54 15.49 -2.85 -21.54
CA GLY A 54 14.20 -2.58 -20.91
C GLY A 54 13.01 -3.24 -21.61
N LYS A 55 13.14 -3.60 -22.90
CA LYS A 55 12.12 -4.38 -23.62
C LYS A 55 12.21 -5.86 -23.29
N GLU A 56 13.43 -6.41 -23.19
CA GLU A 56 13.67 -7.80 -22.79
C GLU A 56 13.17 -8.08 -21.37
N ILE A 57 13.50 -7.21 -20.40
CA ILE A 57 13.00 -7.31 -19.02
C ILE A 57 11.47 -7.27 -18.99
N LEU A 58 10.86 -6.39 -19.79
CA LEU A 58 9.39 -6.32 -19.87
C LEU A 58 8.78 -7.59 -20.45
N ALA A 59 9.42 -8.17 -21.46
CA ALA A 59 8.97 -9.39 -22.10
C ALA A 59 9.07 -10.58 -21.15
N GLU A 60 10.18 -10.72 -20.43
CA GLU A 60 10.36 -11.73 -19.37
C GLU A 60 9.32 -11.56 -18.26
N PHE A 61 9.15 -10.34 -17.75
CA PHE A 61 8.14 -10.02 -16.75
C PHE A 61 6.72 -10.40 -17.20
N SER A 62 6.37 -10.05 -18.44
CA SER A 62 5.05 -10.36 -19.01
C SER A 62 4.83 -11.86 -19.21
N LYS A 63 5.88 -12.65 -19.48
CA LYS A 63 5.79 -14.12 -19.60
C LYS A 63 5.48 -14.80 -18.26
N THR A 64 5.91 -14.21 -17.15
CA THR A 64 5.67 -14.78 -15.81
C THR A 64 4.30 -14.44 -15.23
N TYR A 65 3.51 -13.62 -15.94
CA TYR A 65 2.19 -13.23 -15.49
C TYR A 65 1.20 -14.39 -15.57
N GLN A 66 0.56 -14.69 -14.45
CA GLN A 66 -0.53 -15.63 -14.34
C GLN A 66 -1.60 -15.13 -13.37
N THR A 67 -2.79 -15.73 -13.44
CA THR A 67 -3.87 -15.43 -12.49
C THR A 67 -4.21 -16.70 -11.72
N GLU A 68 -4.05 -16.66 -10.41
CA GLU A 68 -4.30 -17.76 -9.48
C GLU A 68 -5.34 -17.35 -8.45
N LYS A 69 -6.46 -18.10 -8.32
CA LYS A 69 -7.51 -17.81 -7.32
C LYS A 69 -7.93 -16.32 -7.29
N ASN A 70 -8.07 -15.68 -8.45
CA ASN A 70 -8.39 -14.25 -8.62
C ASN A 70 -7.28 -13.25 -8.19
N ARG A 71 -6.06 -13.73 -7.98
CA ARG A 71 -4.85 -12.94 -7.70
C ARG A 71 -3.94 -12.95 -8.92
N ARG A 72 -3.34 -11.80 -9.23
CA ARG A 72 -2.30 -11.70 -10.26
C ARG A 72 -0.97 -12.11 -9.65
N VAL A 73 -0.35 -13.13 -10.22
CA VAL A 73 0.95 -13.65 -9.79
C VAL A 73 1.94 -13.41 -10.90
N MET A 74 3.13 -12.94 -10.55
CA MET A 74 4.22 -12.72 -11.49
C MET A 74 5.55 -12.73 -10.78
N SER A 75 6.62 -13.06 -11.52
CA SER A 75 7.97 -13.04 -10.98
C SER A 75 8.51 -11.61 -10.95
N LEU A 76 9.28 -11.30 -9.91
CA LEU A 76 9.99 -10.03 -9.84
C LEU A 76 11.19 -10.06 -10.80
N PRO A 77 11.42 -9.01 -11.60
CA PRO A 77 12.58 -8.95 -12.48
C PRO A 77 13.85 -8.87 -11.64
N TRP A 78 14.71 -9.88 -11.75
CA TRP A 78 15.97 -9.95 -11.01
C TRP A 78 17.13 -9.38 -11.84
N LYS A 79 18.09 -8.73 -11.17
CA LYS A 79 19.32 -8.26 -11.83
C LYS A 79 20.40 -9.33 -11.68
N PRO A 80 20.95 -9.89 -12.78
CA PRO A 80 21.97 -10.94 -12.71
C PRO A 80 23.24 -10.53 -11.98
N THR A 81 23.58 -9.24 -12.04
CA THR A 81 24.78 -8.65 -11.42
C THR A 81 24.52 -8.00 -10.06
N ALA A 82 23.37 -8.27 -9.44
CA ALA A 82 23.09 -7.74 -8.11
C ALA A 82 24.11 -8.27 -7.10
N SER A 83 24.78 -7.35 -6.39
CA SER A 83 25.65 -7.73 -5.28
C SER A 83 24.81 -8.32 -4.14
N THR A 84 25.42 -9.25 -3.41
CA THR A 84 24.78 -9.82 -2.22
C THR A 84 24.53 -8.71 -1.20
N LEU A 85 23.28 -8.58 -0.76
CA LEU A 85 22.93 -7.60 0.27
C LEU A 85 23.67 -7.90 1.59
N PRO A 86 24.01 -6.87 2.38
CA PRO A 86 24.47 -7.06 3.74
C PRO A 86 23.32 -7.58 4.62
N THR A 87 23.64 -8.37 5.64
CA THR A 87 22.63 -8.86 6.59
C THR A 87 21.95 -7.70 7.31
N ASN A 88 20.66 -7.84 7.61
CA ASN A 88 19.88 -6.87 8.38
C ASN A 88 19.48 -7.37 9.77
N MET A 89 20.07 -8.48 10.24
CA MET A 89 19.82 -9.09 11.55
C MET A 89 19.80 -8.08 12.70
N ALA A 90 20.87 -7.28 12.85
CA ALA A 90 20.99 -6.33 13.95
C ALA A 90 19.88 -5.26 13.96
N ASN A 91 19.41 -4.85 12.78
CA ASN A 91 18.30 -3.91 12.67
C ASN A 91 16.97 -4.60 12.99
N GLN A 92 16.82 -5.85 12.57
CA GLN A 92 15.64 -6.64 12.87
C GLN A 92 15.48 -6.89 14.37
N GLU A 93 16.54 -7.29 15.06
CA GLU A 93 16.55 -7.53 16.51
C GLU A 93 16.05 -6.29 17.25
N LYS A 94 16.65 -5.12 16.99
CA LYS A 94 16.22 -3.84 17.59
C LYS A 94 14.74 -3.53 17.32
N SER A 95 14.27 -3.77 16.09
CA SER A 95 12.88 -3.52 15.74
C SER A 95 11.93 -4.51 16.44
N SER A 96 12.35 -5.77 16.59
CA SER A 96 11.59 -6.83 17.25
C SER A 96 11.48 -6.56 18.74
N ASP A 97 12.57 -6.18 19.41
CA ASP A 97 12.58 -5.77 20.82
C ASP A 97 11.64 -4.58 21.06
N THR A 98 11.67 -3.59 20.16
CA THR A 98 10.83 -2.41 20.26
C THR A 98 9.35 -2.76 20.10
N LEU A 99 9.02 -3.63 19.15
CA LEU A 99 7.66 -4.12 18.95
C LEU A 99 7.20 -4.93 20.17
N GLN A 100 8.03 -5.84 20.68
CA GLN A 100 7.69 -6.67 21.83
C GLN A 100 7.44 -5.82 23.07
N LYS A 101 8.31 -4.84 23.38
CA LYS A 101 8.10 -3.89 24.48
C LYS A 101 6.75 -3.17 24.37
N ARG A 102 6.39 -2.69 23.17
CA ARG A 102 5.12 -2.00 22.92
C ARG A 102 3.90 -2.91 23.07
N LEU A 103 4.00 -4.16 22.65
CA LEU A 103 2.91 -5.14 22.77
C LEU A 103 2.74 -5.56 24.24
N THR A 104 3.82 -5.80 24.97
CA THR A 104 3.77 -6.15 26.40
C THR A 104 3.25 -5.00 27.26
N SER A 105 3.51 -3.74 26.86
CA SER A 105 3.00 -2.58 27.62
C SER A 105 1.50 -2.33 27.44
N ASN A 106 0.83 -2.97 26.47
CA ASN A 106 -0.58 -2.72 26.16
C ASN A 106 -1.29 -3.97 25.62
N ASP A 107 -2.03 -4.66 26.49
CA ASP A 107 -2.73 -5.91 26.15
C ASP A 107 -3.77 -5.75 25.04
N VAL A 108 -4.47 -4.61 24.99
CA VAL A 108 -5.45 -4.35 23.92
C VAL A 108 -4.73 -4.29 22.57
N TRP A 109 -3.58 -3.61 22.54
CA TRP A 109 -2.76 -3.50 21.34
C TRP A 109 -2.18 -4.83 20.90
N LYS A 110 -1.71 -5.64 21.85
CA LYS A 110 -1.23 -7.01 21.60
C LYS A 110 -2.29 -7.88 20.91
N LYS A 111 -3.51 -7.90 21.44
CA LYS A 111 -4.61 -8.69 20.86
C LYS A 111 -4.97 -8.25 19.43
N ILE A 112 -4.97 -6.94 19.17
CA ILE A 112 -5.23 -6.40 17.83
C ILE A 112 -4.13 -6.84 16.84
N TYR A 113 -2.87 -6.74 17.28
CA TYR A 113 -1.73 -7.16 16.48
C TYR A 113 -1.78 -8.65 16.13
N GLU A 114 -1.94 -9.51 17.14
CA GLU A 114 -2.01 -10.97 16.97
C GLU A 114 -3.13 -11.37 16.02
N LYS A 115 -4.32 -10.79 16.20
CA LYS A 115 -5.46 -11.03 15.30
C LYS A 115 -5.14 -10.63 13.84
N GLY A 116 -4.46 -9.50 13.64
CA GLY A 116 -4.06 -9.05 12.31
C GLY A 116 -3.04 -9.99 11.65
N MET A 117 -2.04 -10.44 12.41
CA MET A 117 -1.04 -11.40 11.92
C MET A 117 -1.64 -12.76 11.58
N LEU A 118 -2.53 -13.28 12.42
CA LEU A 118 -3.23 -14.54 12.15
C LEU A 118 -4.08 -14.46 10.89
N ASN A 119 -4.81 -13.36 10.69
CA ASN A 119 -5.57 -13.15 9.48
C ASN A 119 -4.68 -13.16 8.22
N TYR A 120 -3.46 -12.63 8.27
CA TYR A 120 -2.55 -12.73 7.12
C TYR A 120 -2.16 -14.18 6.78
N ILE A 121 -1.96 -15.02 7.80
CA ILE A 121 -1.63 -16.44 7.63
C ILE A 121 -2.85 -17.19 7.08
N GLU A 122 -4.03 -17.01 7.68
CA GLU A 122 -5.28 -17.63 7.25
C GLU A 122 -5.67 -17.27 5.80
N GLN A 123 -5.35 -16.06 5.36
CA GLN A 123 -5.61 -15.60 3.99
C GLN A 123 -4.53 -16.01 2.98
N GLU A 124 -3.54 -16.82 3.39
CA GLU A 124 -2.41 -17.23 2.54
C GLU A 124 -1.67 -16.00 1.96
N HIS A 125 -1.57 -14.90 2.72
CA HIS A 125 -0.82 -13.71 2.31
C HIS A 125 0.64 -13.78 2.73
N ILE A 126 0.94 -14.56 3.78
CA ILE A 126 2.27 -14.76 4.32
C ILE A 126 2.47 -16.26 4.52
N GLU A 127 3.63 -16.77 4.15
CA GLU A 127 4.05 -18.13 4.42
C GLU A 127 4.85 -18.19 5.73
N VAL A 128 4.64 -19.24 6.52
CA VAL A 128 5.43 -19.47 7.73
C VAL A 128 6.76 -20.09 7.34
N TRP A 129 7.81 -19.29 7.39
CA TRP A 129 9.17 -19.74 7.08
C TRP A 129 9.70 -20.69 8.17
N GLN A 130 10.19 -21.86 7.78
CA GLN A 130 10.88 -22.80 8.67
C GLN A 130 12.39 -22.59 8.56
N LEU A 131 13.06 -22.40 9.70
CA LEU A 131 14.51 -22.24 9.74
C LEU A 131 15.17 -23.61 9.51
N GLU A 132 15.59 -23.89 8.28
CA GLU A 132 16.43 -25.07 8.02
C GLU A 132 17.88 -24.81 8.42
N THR A 133 18.48 -25.76 9.13
CA THR A 133 19.85 -25.69 9.65
C THR A 133 20.92 -25.64 8.55
N SER A 134 20.60 -26.01 7.31
CA SER A 134 21.51 -26.00 6.15
C SER A 134 21.53 -24.68 5.38
N ASN A 135 20.65 -23.73 5.71
CA ASN A 135 20.57 -22.45 5.01
C ASN A 135 21.65 -21.49 5.53
N GLU A 136 22.90 -21.71 5.09
CA GLU A 136 23.97 -20.70 5.13
C GLU A 136 23.62 -19.44 4.29
N ASN A 137 22.52 -19.50 3.53
CA ASN A 137 21.96 -18.36 2.82
C ASN A 137 21.46 -17.31 3.81
N LYS A 138 22.06 -16.11 3.72
CA LYS A 138 21.71 -14.90 4.47
C LYS A 138 20.19 -14.73 4.56
N ILE A 139 19.65 -14.91 5.77
CA ILE A 139 18.26 -14.62 6.07
C ILE A 139 18.10 -13.10 6.14
N TYR A 140 17.12 -12.57 5.41
CA TYR A 140 16.75 -11.17 5.46
C TYR A 140 15.38 -11.05 6.10
N TYR A 141 15.24 -10.10 7.02
CA TYR A 141 14.01 -9.90 7.76
C TYR A 141 13.33 -8.62 7.32
N LEU A 142 12.01 -8.62 7.22
CA LEU A 142 11.28 -7.38 6.98
C LEU A 142 10.92 -6.75 8.32
N PRO A 143 11.36 -5.50 8.61
CA PRO A 143 10.96 -4.82 9.82
C PRO A 143 9.46 -4.54 9.75
N HIS A 144 8.71 -5.11 10.69
CA HIS A 144 7.26 -4.92 10.78
C HIS A 144 6.91 -3.91 11.88
N ARG A 145 5.97 -3.01 11.59
CA ARG A 145 5.48 -2.02 12.57
C ARG A 145 3.96 -2.02 12.59
N ALA A 146 3.40 -2.30 13.75
CA ALA A 146 1.98 -2.16 13.99
C ALA A 146 1.60 -0.66 14.03
N VAL A 147 0.60 -0.25 13.26
CA VAL A 147 0.08 1.13 13.22
C VAL A 147 -1.42 1.12 13.43
N LYS A 148 -1.94 2.05 14.24
CA LYS A 148 -3.39 2.22 14.49
C LYS A 148 -3.92 3.35 13.61
N LYS A 149 -5.00 3.12 12.89
CA LYS A 149 -5.74 4.20 12.23
C LYS A 149 -6.43 5.05 13.30
N ALA A 150 -6.12 6.34 13.36
CA ALA A 150 -6.89 7.27 14.18
C ALA A 150 -8.30 7.37 13.58
N LYS A 151 -9.33 7.25 14.43
CA LYS A 151 -10.68 7.63 14.02
C LYS A 151 -10.72 9.16 14.06
N LEU A 152 -11.01 9.80 12.93
CA LEU A 152 -11.46 11.19 12.92
C LEU A 152 -12.83 11.18 13.58
N ASN A 153 -12.97 11.99 14.63
CA ASN A 153 -14.22 12.19 15.37
C ASN A 153 -15.12 13.15 14.60
#